data_AF-G4ZHE1-F1
#
_entry.id   AF-G4ZHE1-F1
#
_cell.length_a   1.000
_cell.length_b   1.000
_cell.length_c   1.000
_cell.angle_alpha   90.00
_cell.angle_beta   90.00
_cell.angle_gamma   90.00
#
_symmetry.space_group_name_H-M   'P 1'
#
loop_
_entity.id
_entity.type
_entity.pdbx_description
1 polymer ?
#
loop_
_entity_poly.entity_id
_entity_poly.type
_entity_poly.pdbx_seq_one_letter_code
_entity_poly.pdbx_strand_id
1 'polypeptide(L)'
;MGGSNAIRGLGNVLTCQELNQVAIVETGCRETAARDRRKPQLTPRLMDYGREMATQGLKPARISMGMPRLFGPAEAEMRTLRQVQWFGSNFPKTNLHSNDGYEDILDQIDQLVFGPATTDTQPFSFGLDRDGKDNPDMGNGSDEHPCFVGLTTKVLLCYSDRDPNSFVFHLDGTFKLNQVAYPVIICGVSDCSRSFFLGAVFIVSQRLEGIYVQALTALRKI
;
A
#
# COMPACT_ATOMS: atom_id res chain seq x y z
N MET A 1 -20.74 -8.18 -48.45
CA MET A 1 -21.74 -7.14 -48.81
C MET A 1 -21.69 -6.09 -47.72
N GLY A 2 -21.10 -4.94 -48.01
CA GLY A 2 -21.03 -3.81 -47.09
C GLY A 2 -21.16 -2.53 -47.90
N GLY A 3 -22.03 -1.62 -47.47
CA GLY A 3 -22.25 -0.33 -48.11
C GLY A 3 -23.41 0.42 -47.47
N SER A 4 -23.05 1.42 -46.67
CA SER A 4 -23.85 2.23 -45.74
C SER A 4 -25.16 2.84 -46.27
N ASN A 5 -26.17 2.87 -45.39
CA ASN A 5 -27.33 3.75 -45.49
C ASN A 5 -26.97 5.20 -45.16
N ALA A 6 -27.43 6.12 -46.02
CA ALA A 6 -27.38 7.56 -45.84
C ALA A 6 -28.56 8.05 -44.98
N ILE A 7 -28.33 9.08 -44.15
CA ILE A 7 -29.39 9.95 -43.62
C ILE A 7 -29.01 11.40 -43.91
N ARG A 8 -29.90 12.11 -44.61
CA ARG A 8 -29.79 13.51 -45.02
C ARG A 8 -29.89 14.46 -43.82
N GLY A 9 -28.96 15.40 -43.69
CA GLY A 9 -29.12 16.62 -42.88
C GLY A 9 -29.45 17.81 -43.78
N LEU A 10 -30.58 18.47 -43.54
CA LEU A 10 -30.95 19.76 -44.14
C LEU A 10 -30.20 20.88 -43.40
N GLY A 11 -29.19 21.47 -44.03
CA GLY A 11 -28.56 22.71 -43.59
C GLY A 11 -28.87 23.84 -44.57
N ASN A 12 -29.45 24.95 -44.11
CA ASN A 12 -29.59 26.15 -44.93
C ASN A 12 -28.32 27.00 -44.79
N VAL A 13 -27.73 27.39 -45.92
CA VAL A 13 -26.53 28.23 -46.00
C VAL A 13 -26.95 29.67 -46.25
N LEU A 14 -26.50 30.61 -45.40
CA LEU A 14 -26.64 32.04 -45.65
C LEU A 14 -25.24 32.65 -45.86
N THR A 15 -25.07 33.36 -46.98
CA THR A 15 -23.81 33.97 -47.40
C THR A 15 -23.94 35.50 -47.35
N CYS A 16 -23.04 36.18 -46.65
CA CYS A 16 -22.92 37.63 -46.68
C CYS A 16 -21.81 38.03 -47.68
N GLN A 17 -22.19 38.70 -48.78
CA GLN A 17 -21.28 39.01 -49.89
C GLN A 17 -20.29 40.15 -49.62
N GLU A 18 -20.41 40.89 -48.52
CA GLU A 18 -19.47 41.98 -48.20
C GLU A 18 -18.21 41.53 -47.42
N LEU A 19 -18.23 40.36 -46.76
CA LEU A 19 -17.13 39.88 -45.92
C LEU A 19 -16.57 38.50 -46.32
N ASN A 20 -17.12 37.89 -47.37
CA ASN A 20 -16.72 36.58 -47.90
C ASN A 20 -16.55 35.47 -46.83
N GLN A 21 -17.47 35.42 -45.86
CA GLN A 21 -17.53 34.38 -44.84
C GLN A 21 -18.85 33.61 -44.94
N VAL A 22 -18.77 32.29 -44.76
CA VAL A 22 -19.91 31.36 -44.79
C VAL A 22 -20.13 30.83 -43.37
N ALA A 23 -21.34 31.01 -42.84
CA ALA A 23 -21.76 30.40 -41.58
C ALA A 23 -22.76 29.28 -41.87
N ILE A 24 -22.45 28.07 -41.42
CA ILE A 24 -23.35 26.91 -41.47
C ILE A 24 -24.05 26.85 -40.11
N VAL A 25 -25.37 27.03 -40.09
CA VAL A 25 -26.19 26.85 -38.89
C VAL A 25 -26.87 25.49 -38.97
N GLU A 26 -26.36 24.52 -38.21
CA GLU A 26 -27.07 23.26 -37.96
C GLU A 26 -28.03 23.44 -36.77
N THR A 27 -29.32 23.35 -37.07
CA THR A 27 -30.39 23.34 -36.07
C THR A 27 -30.47 21.96 -35.42
N GLY A 28 -30.03 21.82 -34.17
CA GLY A 28 -30.22 20.60 -33.41
C GLY A 28 -29.50 20.58 -32.06
N CYS A 29 -30.13 21.09 -31.01
CA CYS A 29 -29.58 20.93 -29.66
C CYS A 29 -29.98 19.55 -29.12
N ARG A 30 -29.13 18.55 -29.36
CA ARG A 30 -29.08 17.34 -28.55
C ARG A 30 -27.73 17.35 -27.85
N GLU A 31 -27.70 17.89 -26.64
CA GLU A 31 -26.52 17.81 -25.78
C GLU A 31 -26.25 16.35 -25.43
N THR A 32 -25.27 15.75 -26.08
CA THR A 32 -24.58 14.58 -25.55
C THR A 32 -23.41 15.09 -24.70
N ALA A 33 -23.42 14.77 -23.41
CA ALA A 33 -22.30 15.04 -22.52
C ALA A 33 -20.99 14.59 -23.18
N ALA A 34 -19.96 15.45 -23.12
CA ALA A 34 -18.61 15.11 -23.54
C ALA A 34 -18.26 13.76 -22.92
N ARG A 35 -17.86 12.79 -23.76
CA ARG A 35 -17.43 11.45 -23.32
C ARG A 35 -16.61 11.58 -22.05
N ASP A 36 -17.02 10.85 -21.00
CA ASP A 36 -16.20 10.69 -19.79
C ASP A 36 -14.74 10.49 -20.20
N ARG A 37 -13.83 11.23 -19.56
CA ARG A 37 -12.38 11.03 -19.72
C ARG A 37 -12.13 9.52 -19.64
N ARG A 38 -11.61 8.94 -20.71
CA ARG A 38 -11.26 7.51 -20.73
C ARG A 38 -10.44 7.22 -19.47
N LYS A 39 -10.92 6.30 -18.63
CA LYS A 39 -10.17 5.84 -17.46
C LYS A 39 -8.76 5.50 -17.94
N PRO A 40 -7.72 6.10 -17.36
CA PRO A 40 -6.38 5.89 -17.85
C PRO A 40 -6.03 4.41 -17.66
N GLN A 41 -5.61 3.77 -18.75
CA GLN A 41 -5.29 2.35 -18.81
C GLN A 41 -3.77 2.20 -18.68
N LEU A 42 -3.31 1.17 -17.96
CA LEU A 42 -1.89 0.83 -17.92
C LEU A 42 -1.38 0.56 -19.34
N THR A 43 -0.25 1.18 -19.70
CA THR A 43 0.42 0.87 -20.97
C THR A 43 0.99 -0.56 -20.91
N PRO A 44 1.14 -1.25 -22.05
CA PRO A 44 1.69 -2.61 -22.08
C PRO A 44 3.05 -2.73 -21.39
N ARG A 45 3.93 -1.73 -21.59
CA ARG A 45 5.26 -1.67 -20.96
C ARG A 45 5.21 -1.61 -19.43
N LEU A 46 4.23 -0.88 -18.89
CA LEU A 46 4.03 -0.82 -17.44
C LEU A 46 3.48 -2.12 -16.88
N MET A 47 2.67 -2.85 -17.65
CA MET A 47 2.20 -4.18 -17.28
C MET A 47 3.33 -5.20 -17.30
N ASP A 48 4.22 -5.14 -18.29
CA ASP A 48 5.38 -6.03 -18.39
C ASP A 48 6.33 -5.84 -17.22
N TYR A 49 6.69 -4.60 -16.90
CA TYR A 49 7.45 -4.28 -15.69
C TYR A 49 6.72 -4.74 -14.41
N GLY A 50 5.41 -4.50 -14.33
CA GLY A 50 4.61 -4.96 -13.19
C GLY A 50 4.65 -6.49 -13.02
N ARG A 51 4.58 -7.25 -14.12
CA ARG A 51 4.72 -8.72 -14.10
C ARG A 51 6.10 -9.13 -13.67
N GLU A 52 7.13 -8.56 -14.28
CA GLU A 52 8.52 -8.90 -14.00
C GLU A 52 8.84 -8.70 -12.52
N MET A 53 8.47 -7.55 -11.97
CA MET A 53 8.70 -7.24 -10.57
C MET A 53 7.83 -8.10 -9.64
N ALA A 54 6.59 -8.42 -10.01
CA ALA A 54 5.75 -9.35 -9.26
C ALA A 54 6.31 -10.78 -9.25
N THR A 55 6.89 -11.25 -10.35
CA THR A 55 7.59 -12.54 -10.44
C THR A 55 8.84 -12.56 -9.56
N GLN A 56 9.49 -11.41 -9.36
CA GLN A 56 10.58 -11.23 -8.40
C GLN A 56 10.08 -11.09 -6.94
N GLY A 57 8.78 -11.24 -6.68
CA GLY A 57 8.20 -11.15 -5.34
C GLY A 57 8.05 -9.72 -4.80
N LEU A 58 8.22 -8.69 -5.64
CA LEU A 58 8.04 -7.31 -5.22
C LEU A 58 6.56 -7.00 -5.01
N LYS A 59 6.25 -6.37 -3.88
CA LYS A 59 4.88 -5.99 -3.53
C LYS A 59 4.37 -4.82 -4.40
N PRO A 60 3.05 -4.72 -4.65
CA PRO A 60 2.46 -3.68 -5.49
C PRO A 60 2.91 -2.25 -5.17
N ALA A 61 3.11 -1.90 -3.89
CA ALA A 61 3.61 -0.58 -3.50
C ALA A 61 5.04 -0.30 -4.00
N ARG A 62 5.93 -1.31 -3.93
CA ARG A 62 7.31 -1.21 -4.42
C ARG A 62 7.36 -1.14 -5.94
N ILE A 63 6.52 -1.93 -6.60
CA ILE A 63 6.31 -1.85 -8.05
C ILE A 63 5.85 -0.43 -8.41
N SER A 64 4.85 0.10 -7.70
CA SER A 64 4.33 1.44 -7.92
C SER A 64 5.39 2.53 -7.72
N MET A 65 6.24 2.44 -6.69
CA MET A 65 7.31 3.40 -6.45
C MET A 65 8.46 3.31 -7.47
N GLY A 66 8.69 2.13 -8.04
CA GLY A 66 9.71 1.93 -9.08
C GLY A 66 9.27 2.48 -10.44
N MET A 67 7.97 2.50 -10.71
CA MET A 67 7.41 2.94 -11.99
C MET A 67 7.74 4.42 -12.35
N PRO A 68 7.58 5.43 -11.48
CA PRO A 68 8.00 6.79 -11.77
C PRO A 68 9.48 6.93 -12.08
N ARG A 69 10.33 6.07 -11.50
CA ARG A 69 11.79 6.10 -11.70
C ARG A 69 12.21 5.61 -13.08
N LEU A 70 11.48 4.64 -13.64
CA LEU A 70 11.77 4.07 -14.97
C LEU A 70 11.01 4.74 -16.12
N PHE A 71 9.81 5.25 -15.86
CA PHE A 71 8.89 5.71 -16.91
C PHE A 71 8.51 7.20 -16.79
N GLY A 72 9.00 7.87 -15.75
CA GLY A 72 8.71 9.28 -15.47
C GLY A 72 7.36 9.52 -14.77
N PRO A 73 7.21 10.65 -14.06
CA PRO A 73 6.05 10.94 -13.23
C PRO A 73 4.74 11.10 -14.02
N ALA A 74 4.79 11.63 -15.25
CA ALA A 74 3.59 11.83 -16.08
C ALA A 74 2.96 10.49 -16.56
N GLU A 75 3.77 9.46 -16.79
CA GLU A 75 3.28 8.10 -17.10
C GLU A 75 2.86 7.35 -15.83
N ALA A 76 3.32 7.80 -14.65
CA ALA A 76 2.92 7.28 -13.35
C ALA A 76 1.58 7.85 -12.86
N GLU A 77 1.31 9.14 -13.07
CA GLU A 77 0.05 9.81 -12.71
C GLU A 77 -1.17 9.24 -13.44
N MET A 78 -0.99 8.64 -14.62
CA MET A 78 -2.06 7.93 -15.34
C MET A 78 -2.55 6.66 -14.61
N ARG A 79 -2.00 6.30 -13.46
CA ARG A 79 -2.38 5.08 -12.74
C ARG A 79 -3.10 5.42 -11.45
N THR A 80 -4.28 4.85 -11.26
CA THR A 80 -4.87 4.81 -9.93
C THR A 80 -4.13 3.75 -9.11
N LEU A 81 -3.73 4.04 -7.86
CA LEU A 81 -3.13 3.05 -6.93
C LEU A 81 -3.91 1.72 -6.92
N ARG A 82 -5.24 1.79 -7.04
CA ARG A 82 -6.13 0.62 -7.21
C ARG A 82 -5.76 -0.31 -8.36
N GLN A 83 -5.29 0.19 -9.50
CA GLN A 83 -4.95 -0.64 -10.66
C GLN A 83 -3.64 -1.39 -10.43
N VAL A 84 -2.65 -0.75 -9.80
CA VAL A 84 -1.38 -1.38 -9.43
C VAL A 84 -1.59 -2.37 -8.28
N GLN A 85 -2.43 -2.02 -7.29
CA GLN A 85 -2.82 -2.91 -6.20
C GLN A 85 -3.60 -4.13 -6.72
N TRP A 86 -4.60 -3.94 -7.58
CA TRP A 86 -5.34 -5.04 -8.22
C TRP A 86 -4.39 -5.96 -9.00
N PHE A 87 -3.40 -5.38 -9.68
CA PHE A 87 -2.41 -6.15 -10.44
C PHE A 87 -1.44 -6.94 -9.54
N GLY A 88 -0.84 -6.28 -8.55
CA GLY A 88 0.09 -6.91 -7.62
C GLY A 88 -0.59 -7.89 -6.64
N SER A 89 -1.91 -7.80 -6.46
CA SER A 89 -2.68 -8.79 -5.70
C SER A 89 -3.18 -9.96 -6.56
N ASN A 90 -3.64 -9.73 -7.80
CA ASN A 90 -4.20 -10.81 -8.62
C ASN A 90 -3.12 -11.64 -9.32
N PHE A 91 -2.09 -11.00 -9.89
CA PHE A 91 -1.11 -11.72 -10.72
C PHE A 91 -0.36 -12.83 -9.95
N PRO A 92 0.12 -12.60 -8.71
CA PRO A 92 0.74 -13.67 -7.92
C PRO A 92 -0.25 -14.76 -7.51
N LYS A 93 -1.49 -14.39 -7.14
CA LYS A 93 -2.55 -15.32 -6.73
C LYS A 93 -2.98 -16.26 -7.85
N THR A 94 -3.03 -15.79 -9.09
CA THR A 94 -3.51 -16.59 -10.23
C THR A 94 -2.41 -17.35 -10.96
N ASN A 95 -1.16 -16.89 -10.93
CA ASN A 95 -0.09 -17.44 -11.79
C ASN A 95 1.14 -17.99 -11.05
N LEU A 96 1.35 -17.67 -9.77
CA LEU A 96 2.59 -18.04 -9.07
C LEU A 96 2.41 -19.14 -8.00
N HIS A 97 1.19 -19.63 -7.75
CA HIS A 97 0.91 -20.62 -6.69
C HIS A 97 1.70 -20.34 -5.40
N SER A 98 1.77 -19.06 -5.00
CA SER A 98 2.48 -18.65 -3.78
C SER A 98 1.77 -19.28 -2.59
N ASN A 99 2.47 -20.20 -1.94
CA ASN A 99 2.04 -20.93 -0.75
C ASN A 99 2.44 -20.15 0.52
N ASP A 100 2.60 -18.82 0.39
CA ASP A 100 2.98 -17.88 1.44
C ASP A 100 1.70 -17.21 1.94
N GLY A 101 0.77 -18.02 2.45
CA GLY A 101 -0.59 -17.59 2.80
C GLY A 101 -0.55 -16.41 3.76
N TYR A 102 -1.00 -15.23 3.29
CA TYR A 102 -1.26 -14.10 4.18
C TYR A 102 -2.14 -14.52 5.36
N GLU A 103 -3.12 -15.39 5.10
CA GLU A 103 -3.97 -16.01 6.12
C GLU A 103 -3.17 -16.90 7.07
N ASP A 104 -2.25 -17.74 6.58
CA ASP A 104 -1.42 -18.60 7.45
C ASP A 104 -0.51 -17.77 8.39
N ILE A 105 -0.02 -16.62 7.92
CA ILE A 105 0.75 -15.68 8.73
C ILE A 105 -0.15 -14.97 9.74
N LEU A 106 -1.35 -14.56 9.33
CA LEU A 106 -2.34 -13.98 10.26
C LEU A 106 -2.71 -14.97 11.35
N ASP A 107 -2.96 -16.24 11.01
CA ASP A 107 -3.28 -17.31 11.96
C ASP A 107 -2.13 -17.52 12.96
N GLN A 108 -0.87 -17.48 12.51
CA GLN A 108 0.28 -17.55 13.40
C GLN A 108 0.40 -16.34 14.32
N ILE A 109 0.12 -15.14 13.81
CA ILE A 109 0.12 -13.90 14.61
C ILE A 109 -1.01 -13.92 15.64
N ASP A 110 -2.18 -14.41 15.27
CA ASP A 110 -3.35 -14.51 16.15
C ASP A 110 -3.11 -15.51 17.29
N GLN A 111 -2.45 -16.64 17.00
CA GLN A 111 -2.01 -17.60 18.02
C GLN A 111 -1.01 -17.00 19.03
N LEU A 112 -0.31 -15.93 18.65
CA LEU A 112 0.63 -15.22 19.51
C LEU A 112 -0.05 -14.07 20.28
N VAL A 113 -1.35 -13.83 20.14
CA VAL A 113 -2.01 -12.71 20.86
C VAL A 113 -1.81 -12.86 22.36
N PHE A 114 -1.49 -11.74 23.01
CA PHE A 114 -1.32 -11.69 24.46
C PHE A 114 -2.56 -12.21 25.19
N GLY A 115 -2.35 -13.14 26.13
CA GLY A 115 -3.41 -13.72 26.93
C GLY A 115 -2.98 -13.99 28.37
N PRO A 116 -3.92 -14.34 29.27
CA PRO A 116 -3.62 -14.60 30.68
C PRO A 116 -2.68 -15.80 30.88
N ALA A 117 -2.59 -16.71 29.90
CA ALA A 117 -1.70 -17.86 29.92
C ALA A 117 -0.28 -17.57 29.40
N THR A 118 -0.03 -16.39 28.82
CA THR A 118 1.29 -16.05 28.26
C THR A 118 2.33 -15.98 29.37
N THR A 119 3.36 -16.84 29.29
CA THR A 119 4.46 -16.86 30.27
C THR A 119 5.46 -15.73 30.00
N ASP A 120 6.39 -15.49 30.93
CA ASP A 120 7.26 -14.30 30.86
C ASP A 120 8.19 -14.29 29.64
N THR A 121 8.66 -15.46 29.21
CA THR A 121 9.57 -15.64 28.09
C THR A 121 8.87 -15.97 26.78
N GLN A 122 7.58 -16.28 26.81
CA GLN A 122 6.81 -16.60 25.62
C GLN A 122 6.59 -15.32 24.80
N PRO A 123 6.89 -15.35 23.48
CA PRO A 123 6.60 -14.23 22.62
C PRO A 123 5.10 -14.05 22.44
N PHE A 124 4.67 -12.80 22.35
CA PHE A 124 3.32 -12.45 22.00
C PHE A 124 3.26 -11.28 21.02
N SER A 125 2.20 -11.25 20.23
CA SER A 125 1.88 -10.19 19.28
C SER A 125 1.04 -9.10 19.92
N PHE A 126 1.26 -7.85 19.49
CA PHE A 126 0.49 -6.69 19.94
C PHE A 126 0.44 -5.60 18.87
N GLY A 127 -0.45 -4.62 19.07
CA GLY A 127 -0.56 -3.45 18.20
C GLY A 127 -1.24 -3.69 16.85
N LEU A 128 -1.78 -4.89 16.61
CA LEU A 128 -2.74 -5.12 15.53
C LEU A 128 -4.11 -4.55 15.93
N ASP A 129 -4.76 -3.93 14.96
CA ASP A 129 -6.18 -3.63 15.06
C ASP A 129 -6.98 -4.87 14.67
N ARG A 130 -8.26 -4.86 15.03
CA ARG A 130 -9.21 -5.88 14.61
C ARG A 130 -10.22 -5.29 13.64
N ASP A 131 -10.54 -6.03 12.59
CA ASP A 131 -11.53 -5.61 11.61
C ASP A 131 -12.96 -5.64 12.19
N GLY A 132 -13.95 -5.22 11.41
CA GLY A 132 -15.36 -5.25 11.84
C GLY A 132 -15.92 -6.66 12.10
N LYS A 133 -15.14 -7.71 11.87
CA LYS A 133 -15.46 -9.12 12.12
C LYS A 133 -14.57 -9.74 13.20
N ASP A 134 -13.82 -8.92 13.94
CA ASP A 134 -12.91 -9.32 15.03
C ASP A 134 -11.68 -10.14 14.57
N ASN A 135 -11.36 -10.13 13.27
CA ASN A 135 -10.13 -10.75 12.77
C ASN A 135 -8.95 -9.78 12.92
N PRO A 136 -7.73 -10.28 13.18
CA PRO A 136 -6.54 -9.44 13.17
C PRO A 136 -6.34 -8.79 11.79
N ASP A 137 -6.28 -7.46 11.76
CA ASP A 137 -5.93 -6.69 10.57
C ASP A 137 -4.47 -6.26 10.66
N MET A 138 -3.64 -6.93 9.89
CA MET A 138 -2.24 -6.56 9.76
C MET A 138 -2.06 -5.33 8.87
N GLY A 139 -3.04 -4.98 8.04
CA GLY A 139 -2.91 -3.99 6.98
C GLY A 139 -2.35 -4.59 5.68
N ASN A 140 -2.76 -4.03 4.54
CA ASN A 140 -2.44 -4.58 3.22
C ASN A 140 -1.04 -4.16 2.69
N GLY A 141 -0.30 -3.35 3.45
CA GLY A 141 1.03 -2.88 3.08
C GLY A 141 1.07 -1.70 2.11
N SER A 142 -0.06 -1.00 1.92
CA SER A 142 -0.12 0.28 1.19
C SER A 142 0.23 1.44 2.11
N ASP A 143 0.51 2.62 1.53
CA ASP A 143 0.78 3.84 2.32
C ASP A 143 -0.41 4.26 3.17
N GLU A 144 -1.64 4.02 2.68
CA GLU A 144 -2.89 4.28 3.41
C GLU A 144 -3.17 3.24 4.50
N HIS A 145 -2.79 1.98 4.26
CA HIS A 145 -3.00 0.85 5.18
C HIS A 145 -1.70 0.04 5.34
N PRO A 146 -0.71 0.58 6.09
CA PRO A 146 0.56 -0.10 6.33
C PRO A 146 0.35 -1.46 6.98
N CYS A 147 1.20 -2.41 6.60
CA CYS A 147 1.38 -3.64 7.35
C CYS A 147 2.04 -3.28 8.70
N PHE A 148 1.49 -3.73 9.82
CA PHE A 148 2.00 -3.44 11.15
C PHE A 148 1.73 -4.58 12.15
N VAL A 149 2.77 -5.06 12.83
CA VAL A 149 2.66 -5.97 13.99
C VAL A 149 3.83 -5.73 14.94
N GLY A 150 3.55 -5.65 16.24
CA GLY A 150 4.55 -5.69 17.31
C GLY A 150 4.70 -7.10 17.88
N LEU A 151 5.92 -7.47 18.25
CA LEU A 151 6.28 -8.72 18.92
C LEU A 151 7.18 -8.43 20.12
N THR A 152 6.89 -9.04 21.27
CA THR A 152 7.68 -8.89 22.50
C THR A 152 7.49 -10.09 23.44
N THR A 153 8.17 -10.08 24.58
CA THR A 153 7.94 -10.97 25.73
C THR A 153 7.82 -10.11 26.99
N LYS A 154 7.24 -10.62 28.09
CA LYS A 154 7.16 -9.84 29.33
C LYS A 154 8.55 -9.51 29.87
N VAL A 155 9.50 -10.45 29.78
CA VAL A 155 10.89 -10.22 30.20
C VAL A 155 11.52 -9.04 29.46
N LEU A 156 11.28 -8.91 28.15
CA LEU A 156 11.81 -7.79 27.37
C LEU A 156 11.23 -6.45 27.84
N LEU A 157 9.94 -6.40 28.15
CA LEU A 157 9.27 -5.19 28.66
C LEU A 157 9.69 -4.82 30.08
N CYS A 158 10.02 -5.80 30.94
CA CYS A 158 10.50 -5.53 32.30
C CYS A 158 11.79 -4.70 32.32
N TYR A 159 12.61 -4.73 31.26
CA TYR A 159 13.78 -3.84 31.17
C TYR A 159 13.40 -2.36 31.05
N SER A 160 12.18 -2.02 30.64
CA SER A 160 11.68 -0.64 30.63
C SER A 160 10.88 -0.27 31.89
N ASP A 161 10.60 -1.23 32.78
CA ASP A 161 9.88 -1.02 34.05
C ASP A 161 10.82 -0.56 35.17
N ARG A 162 11.40 0.63 34.97
CA ARG A 162 12.29 1.31 35.92
C ARG A 162 12.16 2.81 35.77
N ASP A 163 12.82 3.57 36.64
CA ASP A 163 12.82 5.03 36.57
C ASP A 163 13.17 5.51 35.14
N PRO A 164 12.30 6.29 34.47
CA PRO A 164 12.57 6.81 33.12
C PRO A 164 13.86 7.63 33.02
N ASN A 165 14.36 8.17 34.13
CA ASN A 165 15.63 8.90 34.15
C ASN A 165 16.85 7.97 34.19
N SER A 166 16.65 6.66 34.36
CA SER A 166 17.72 5.65 34.48
C SER A 166 18.14 5.01 33.15
N PHE A 167 17.42 5.30 32.05
CA PHE A 167 17.70 4.73 30.74
C PHE A 167 17.40 5.70 29.60
N VAL A 168 17.96 5.39 28.42
CA VAL A 168 17.62 6.04 27.15
C VAL A 168 16.77 5.09 26.34
N PHE A 169 15.61 5.54 25.89
CA PHE A 169 14.76 4.78 24.98
C PHE A 169 15.23 4.95 23.53
N HIS A 170 15.31 3.84 22.80
CA HIS A 170 15.72 3.77 21.40
C HIS A 170 14.60 3.21 20.54
N LEU A 171 14.46 3.75 19.34
CA LEU A 171 13.50 3.33 18.33
C LEU A 171 14.14 3.47 16.95
N ASP A 172 14.69 2.37 16.42
CA ASP A 172 15.49 2.39 15.20
C ASP A 172 14.96 1.41 14.16
N GLY A 173 14.96 1.83 12.89
CA GLY A 173 14.61 0.96 11.77
C GLY A 173 15.84 0.24 11.23
N THR A 174 15.83 -1.09 11.21
CA THR A 174 16.88 -1.93 10.60
C THR A 174 16.45 -2.47 9.24
N PHE A 175 17.41 -2.61 8.33
CA PHE A 175 17.19 -3.15 6.99
C PHE A 175 18.03 -4.41 6.76
N LYS A 176 17.39 -5.59 6.78
CA LYS A 176 17.68 -6.83 6.01
C LYS A 176 17.35 -8.07 6.84
N LEU A 177 16.58 -9.02 6.28
CA LEU A 177 16.79 -10.47 6.43
C LEU A 177 16.19 -11.38 5.30
N ASN A 178 15.55 -10.88 4.22
CA ASN A 178 15.25 -11.68 3.00
C ASN A 178 14.91 -10.82 1.76
N GLN A 179 14.70 -11.46 0.59
CA GLN A 179 14.52 -10.85 -0.75
C GLN A 179 13.39 -9.80 -0.83
N VAL A 180 12.47 -9.74 0.14
CA VAL A 180 11.29 -8.85 0.13
C VAL A 180 11.49 -7.58 0.98
N ALA A 181 12.54 -7.53 1.82
CA ALA A 181 13.04 -6.34 2.53
C ALA A 181 12.00 -5.54 3.36
N TYR A 182 11.15 -6.23 4.12
CA TYR A 182 10.32 -5.58 5.13
C TYR A 182 11.19 -4.85 6.17
N PRO A 183 10.98 -3.54 6.40
CA PRO A 183 11.63 -2.85 7.51
C PRO A 183 11.19 -3.46 8.84
N VAL A 184 12.16 -3.60 9.73
CA VAL A 184 11.93 -4.01 11.11
C VAL A 184 12.32 -2.86 12.01
N ILE A 185 11.37 -2.35 12.80
CA ILE A 185 11.65 -1.33 13.81
C ILE A 185 11.97 -2.05 15.11
N ILE A 186 13.14 -1.76 15.67
CA ILE A 186 13.58 -2.29 16.95
C ILE A 186 13.35 -1.19 17.99
N CYS A 187 12.72 -1.54 19.10
CA CYS A 187 12.65 -0.68 20.26
C CYS A 187 13.33 -1.34 21.46
N GLY A 188 13.96 -0.52 22.29
CA GLY A 188 14.66 -1.00 23.47
C GLY A 188 15.20 0.14 24.29
N VAL A 189 15.87 -0.20 25.37
CA VAL A 189 16.42 0.77 26.32
C VAL A 189 17.91 0.52 26.51
N SER A 190 18.69 1.58 26.61
CA SER A 190 20.08 1.49 27.05
C SER A 190 20.25 2.04 28.45
N ASP A 191 21.04 1.37 29.27
CA ASP A 191 21.34 1.80 30.64
C ASP A 191 22.57 2.73 30.71
N CYS A 192 22.91 3.19 31.92
CA CYS A 192 24.10 4.01 32.18
C CYS A 192 25.42 3.31 31.78
N SER A 193 25.43 1.99 31.67
CA SER A 193 26.59 1.21 31.19
C SER A 193 26.69 1.15 29.67
N ARG A 194 25.75 1.78 28.95
CA ARG A 194 25.59 1.75 27.49
C ARG A 194 25.27 0.36 26.95
N SER A 195 24.70 -0.50 27.79
CA SER A 195 24.21 -1.81 27.37
C SER A 195 22.79 -1.67 26.83
N PHE A 196 22.55 -2.15 25.61
CA PHE A 196 21.25 -2.13 24.98
C PHE A 196 20.43 -3.38 25.36
N PHE A 197 19.19 -3.16 25.78
CA PHE A 197 18.20 -4.19 26.09
C PHE A 197 17.04 -4.06 25.12
N LEU A 198 16.76 -5.14 24.39
CA LEU A 198 15.62 -5.21 23.49
C LEU A 198 14.32 -5.14 24.29
N GLY A 199 13.38 -4.30 23.84
CA GLY A 199 12.03 -4.19 24.40
C GLY A 199 10.99 -4.85 23.50
N ALA A 200 10.97 -4.50 22.22
CA ALA A 200 10.06 -5.10 21.24
C ALA A 200 10.57 -4.93 19.81
N VAL A 201 9.99 -5.72 18.91
CA VAL A 201 10.27 -5.70 17.47
C VAL A 201 8.97 -5.43 16.73
N PHE A 202 8.98 -4.53 15.76
CA PHE A 202 7.85 -4.28 14.87
C PHE A 202 8.20 -4.67 13.44
N ILE A 203 7.32 -5.44 12.80
CA ILE A 203 7.39 -5.72 11.38
C ILE A 203 6.46 -4.73 10.70
N VAL A 204 6.99 -3.93 9.77
CA VAL A 204 6.25 -2.85 9.12
C VAL A 204 6.50 -2.81 7.62
N SER A 205 5.50 -2.47 6.80
CA SER A 205 5.69 -2.42 5.34
C SER A 205 6.47 -1.19 4.86
N GLN A 206 6.38 -0.06 5.58
CA GLN A 206 7.13 1.16 5.24
C GLN A 206 7.53 1.96 6.48
N ARG A 207 8.30 3.04 6.28
CA ARG A 207 8.80 3.93 7.33
C ARG A 207 8.12 5.29 7.22
N LEU A 208 6.83 5.34 7.52
CA LEU A 208 6.05 6.57 7.60
C LEU A 208 6.07 7.09 9.03
N GLU A 209 5.98 8.41 9.21
CA GLU A 209 5.89 9.02 10.54
C GLU A 209 4.74 8.42 11.36
N GLY A 210 3.59 8.21 10.73
CA GLY A 210 2.42 7.59 11.38
C GLY A 210 2.71 6.19 11.95
N ILE A 211 3.61 5.42 11.35
CA ILE A 211 3.98 4.08 11.82
C ILE A 211 4.82 4.16 13.09
N TYR A 212 5.71 5.15 13.20
CA TYR A 212 6.47 5.38 14.42
C TYR A 212 5.57 5.82 15.58
N VAL A 213 4.59 6.69 15.29
CA VAL A 213 3.56 7.09 16.27
C VAL A 213 2.72 5.89 16.69
N GLN A 214 2.32 5.02 15.76
CA GLN A 214 1.58 3.79 16.04
C GLN A 214 2.40 2.82 16.90
N ALA A 215 3.70 2.64 16.62
CA ALA A 215 4.61 1.83 17.42
C ALA A 215 4.70 2.31 18.87
N LEU A 216 4.93 3.61 19.08
CA LEU A 216 4.97 4.20 20.42
C LEU A 216 3.63 4.09 21.14
N THR A 217 2.52 4.29 20.42
CA THR A 217 1.17 4.16 20.97
C THR A 217 0.86 2.71 21.37
N ALA A 218 1.29 1.74 20.57
CA ALA A 218 1.14 0.32 20.86
C ALA A 218 1.97 -0.09 22.08
N LEU A 219 3.22 0.35 22.18
CA LEU A 219 4.08 0.09 23.34
C LEU A 219 3.51 0.66 24.63
N ARG A 220 2.91 1.85 24.57
CA ARG A 220 2.33 2.49 25.76
C ARG A 220 1.12 1.74 26.32
N LYS A 221 0.44 0.93 25.49
CA LYS A 221 -0.78 0.20 25.88
C LYS A 221 -0.50 -1.14 26.56
N ILE A 222 0.72 -1.65 26.43
CA ILE A 222 1.15 -2.95 26.97
C ILE A 222 2.06 -2.76 28.17
#